data_AF-A0A0F9RDA1-F1
#
_entry.id   AF-A0A0F9RDA1-F1
#
_cell.length_a   1.000
_cell.length_b   1.000
_cell.length_c   1.000
_cell.angle_alpha   90.00
_cell.angle_beta   90.00
_cell.angle_gamma   90.00
#
_symmetry.space_group_name_H-M   'P 1'
#
loop_
_entity.id
_entity.type
_entity.pdbx_description
1 polymer ?
#
loop_
_entity_poly.entity_id
_entity_poly.type
_entity_poly.pdbx_seq_one_letter_code
_entity_poly.pdbx_strand_id
1 'polypeptide(L)'
;MATFQSVETIVIKGTIKDEGGVLVTPTTSTKVTIINPDGTVVVNDSAVTFDAVGTFRYLYTPAASPVTGSYHVRIVGIDAGPRVSITDSQFFLTG
;
A
#
# COMPACT_ATOMS: atom_id res chain seq x y z
N MET A 1 -2.85 -14.15 4.49
CA MET A 1 -3.59 -12.87 4.41
C MET A 1 -3.90 -12.43 5.83
N ALA A 2 -3.61 -11.18 6.20
CA ALA A 2 -3.93 -10.65 7.53
C ALA A 2 -5.40 -10.23 7.59
N THR A 3 -6.01 -10.28 8.79
CA THR A 3 -7.41 -9.93 9.03
C THR A 3 -7.51 -8.81 10.06
N PHE A 4 -8.36 -7.81 9.81
CA PHE A 4 -8.52 -6.62 10.66
C PHE A 4 -9.99 -6.27 10.89
N GLN A 5 -10.28 -5.56 11.97
CA GLN A 5 -11.62 -5.04 12.25
C GLN A 5 -11.86 -3.70 11.56
N SER A 6 -13.12 -3.42 11.22
CA SER A 6 -13.57 -2.21 10.51
C SER A 6 -13.24 -0.88 11.21
N VAL A 7 -12.94 -0.91 12.52
CA VAL A 7 -12.67 0.26 13.36
C VAL A 7 -11.18 0.50 13.64
N GLU A 8 -10.29 -0.37 13.16
CA GLU A 8 -8.87 -0.30 13.46
C GLU A 8 -8.08 0.50 12.41
N THR A 9 -7.02 1.18 12.85
CA THR A 9 -6.02 1.71 11.93
C THR A 9 -5.07 0.60 11.51
N ILE A 10 -5.07 0.29 10.23
CA ILE A 10 -4.26 -0.75 9.60
C ILE A 10 -2.93 -0.15 9.15
N VAL A 11 -1.82 -0.75 9.58
CA VAL A 11 -0.48 -0.37 9.13
C VAL A 11 -0.13 -1.16 7.87
N ILE A 12 -0.20 -0.49 6.73
CA ILE A 12 0.23 -1.04 5.45
C ILE A 12 1.72 -0.82 5.33
N LYS A 13 2.49 -1.88 5.05
CA LYS A 13 3.93 -1.82 4.80
C LYS A 13 4.24 -2.31 3.40
N GLY A 14 5.14 -1.62 2.72
CA GLY A 14 5.66 -2.02 1.41
C GLY A 14 7.17 -1.95 1.38
N THR A 15 7.77 -2.81 0.56
CA THR A 15 9.21 -2.77 0.30
C THR A 15 9.48 -2.68 -1.20
N ILE A 16 10.30 -1.73 -1.60
CA ILE A 16 10.76 -1.58 -2.98
C ILE A 16 12.15 -2.16 -3.11
N LYS A 17 12.33 -3.00 -4.13
CA LYS A 17 13.59 -3.69 -4.42
C LYS A 17 13.94 -3.51 -5.89
N ASP A 18 15.24 -3.51 -6.20
CA ASP A 18 15.71 -3.61 -7.57
C ASP A 18 15.61 -5.05 -8.12
N GLU A 19 16.05 -5.25 -9.36
CA GLU A 19 16.07 -6.58 -10.01
C GLU A 19 16.93 -7.61 -9.25
N GLY A 20 17.95 -7.14 -8.52
CA GLY A 20 18.79 -7.98 -7.67
C GLY A 20 18.18 -8.31 -6.31
N GLY A 21 16.97 -7.82 -6.02
CA GLY A 21 16.30 -7.99 -4.74
C GLY A 21 16.84 -7.09 -3.62
N VAL A 22 17.70 -6.12 -3.95
CA VAL A 22 18.26 -5.16 -2.99
C VAL A 22 17.23 -4.07 -2.72
N LEU A 23 17.05 -3.71 -1.45
CA LEU A 23 16.15 -2.61 -1.07
C LEU A 23 16.66 -1.29 -1.64
N VAL A 24 15.80 -0.58 -2.37
CA VAL A 24 16.12 0.71 -3.00
C VAL A 24 15.02 1.72 -2.72
N THR A 25 15.40 2.97 -2.49
CA THR A 25 14.45 4.06 -2.29
C THR A 25 14.27 4.84 -3.60
N PRO A 26 13.06 4.89 -4.17
CA PRO A 26 12.77 5.78 -5.29
C PRO A 26 13.07 7.24 -4.92
N THR A 27 13.62 7.95 -5.88
CA THR A 27 14.14 9.32 -5.76
C THR A 27 13.07 10.39 -5.99
N THR A 28 11.98 10.07 -6.70
CA THR A 28 10.93 11.06 -7.01
C THR A 28 9.74 10.95 -6.07
N SER A 29 9.07 9.81 -6.01
CA SER A 29 7.98 9.59 -5.04
C SER A 29 7.70 8.11 -4.83
N THR A 30 7.00 7.80 -3.74
CA THR A 30 6.38 6.47 -3.53
C THR A 30 4.92 6.70 -3.13
N LYS A 31 4.03 5.89 -3.69
CA LYS A 31 2.58 6.06 -3.52
C LYS A 31 1.89 4.76 -3.19
N VAL A 32 0.75 4.83 -2.53
CA VAL A 32 -0.13 3.69 -2.25
C VAL A 32 -1.51 3.90 -2.87
N THR A 33 -2.06 2.82 -3.40
CA THR A 33 -3.43 2.70 -3.88
C THR A 33 -4.09 1.52 -3.18
N ILE A 34 -5.31 1.73 -2.68
CA ILE A 34 -6.09 0.69 -1.99
C ILE A 34 -7.42 0.57 -2.71
N ILE A 35 -7.77 -0.67 -3.06
CA ILE A 35 -9.00 -1.05 -3.75
C ILE A 35 -9.78 -1.96 -2.80
N ASN A 36 -11.04 -1.61 -2.55
CA ASN A 36 -11.93 -2.40 -1.70
C ASN A 36 -12.45 -3.65 -2.47
N PRO A 37 -13.21 -4.55 -1.81
CA PRO A 37 -13.69 -5.79 -2.41
C PRO A 37 -14.64 -5.61 -3.60
N ASP A 38 -15.33 -4.47 -3.72
CA ASP A 38 -16.23 -4.19 -4.83
C ASP A 38 -15.51 -3.62 -6.08
N GLY A 39 -14.20 -3.35 -5.97
CA GLY A 39 -13.37 -2.80 -7.03
C GLY A 39 -13.22 -1.27 -6.99
N THR A 40 -13.84 -0.59 -6.04
CA THR A 40 -13.70 0.86 -5.84
C THR A 40 -12.34 1.21 -5.23
N VAL A 41 -11.69 2.22 -5.80
CA VAL A 41 -10.47 2.80 -5.24
C VAL A 41 -10.84 3.67 -4.03
N VAL A 42 -10.45 3.24 -2.84
CA VAL A 42 -10.70 3.95 -1.58
C VAL A 42 -9.52 4.81 -1.14
N VAL A 43 -8.32 4.53 -1.65
CA VAL A 43 -7.14 5.40 -1.55
C VAL A 43 -6.49 5.44 -2.92
N ASN A 44 -6.33 6.62 -3.49
CA ASN A 44 -5.78 6.80 -4.83
C ASN A 44 -4.44 7.52 -4.76
N ASP A 45 -3.35 6.82 -5.09
CA ASP A 45 -2.03 7.41 -5.30
C ASP A 45 -1.53 8.30 -4.14
N SER A 46 -1.88 7.93 -2.91
CA SER A 46 -1.54 8.69 -1.71
C SER A 46 -0.06 8.56 -1.39
N ALA A 47 0.57 9.64 -0.91
CA ALA A 47 1.93 9.60 -0.41
C ALA A 47 2.05 8.63 0.78
N VAL A 48 3.19 7.94 0.86
CA VAL A 48 3.54 7.04 1.95
C VAL A 48 4.63 7.64 2.83
N THR A 49 4.71 7.19 4.07
CA THR A 49 5.79 7.55 4.99
C THR A 49 7.01 6.69 4.70
N PHE A 50 8.16 7.32 4.49
CA PHE A 50 9.46 6.65 4.44
C PHE A 50 9.89 6.23 5.83
N ASP A 51 10.25 4.96 6.01
CA ASP A 51 10.74 4.43 7.29
C ASP A 51 12.25 4.15 7.24
N ALA A 52 12.70 3.45 6.19
CA ALA A 52 14.09 3.07 5.97
C ALA A 52 14.31 2.81 4.48
N VAL A 53 15.56 2.55 4.08
CA VAL A 53 15.90 2.27 2.67
C VAL A 53 14.95 1.21 2.08
N GLY A 54 14.28 1.59 0.99
CA GLY A 54 13.30 0.76 0.30
C GLY A 54 12.10 0.30 1.14
N THR A 55 11.86 0.87 2.32
CA THR A 55 10.76 0.47 3.21
C THR A 55 9.84 1.65 3.50
N PHE A 56 8.55 1.44 3.30
CA PHE A 56 7.53 2.47 3.40
C PHE A 56 6.32 1.98 4.19
N ARG A 57 5.62 2.90 4.85
CA ARG A 57 4.33 2.62 5.47
C ARG A 57 3.24 3.61 5.10
N TYR A 58 2.00 3.15 5.18
CA TYR A 58 0.81 3.97 5.15
C TYR A 58 -0.15 3.53 6.26
N LEU A 59 -0.77 4.50 6.92
CA LEU A 59 -1.79 4.24 7.93
C LEU A 59 -3.15 4.37 7.27
N TYR A 60 -3.87 3.26 7.15
CA TYR A 60 -5.20 3.23 6.58
C TYR A 60 -6.23 3.00 7.67
N THR A 61 -7.18 3.91 7.81
CA THR A 61 -8.36 3.73 8.66
C THR A 61 -9.58 3.59 7.74
N PRO A 62 -10.29 2.45 7.77
CA PRO A 62 -11.51 2.28 6.99
C PRO A 62 -12.57 3.33 7.37
N ALA A 63 -13.46 3.66 6.42
CA ALA A 63 -14.61 4.53 6.71
C ALA A 63 -15.56 3.85 7.72
N ALA A 64 -16.46 4.62 8.35
CA ALA A 64 -17.38 4.12 9.38
C ALA A 64 -18.32 2.98 8.93
N SER A 65 -18.48 2.77 7.62
CA SER A 65 -19.23 1.64 7.05
C SER A 65 -18.44 1.09 5.85
N PRO A 66 -17.35 0.36 6.11
CA PRO A 66 -16.49 -0.12 5.06
C PRO A 66 -17.07 -1.39 4.43
N VAL A 67 -16.73 -1.64 3.16
CA VAL A 67 -17.10 -2.87 2.47
C VAL A 67 -16.25 -4.00 3.03
N THR A 68 -16.85 -4.98 3.69
CA THR A 68 -16.12 -6.12 4.24
C THR A 68 -15.65 -7.06 3.13
N GLY A 69 -14.50 -7.70 3.33
CA GLY A 69 -13.89 -8.60 2.35
C GLY A 69 -12.41 -8.34 2.11
N SER A 70 -11.92 -8.84 0.98
CA SER A 70 -10.51 -8.72 0.58
C SER A 70 -10.21 -7.37 -0.07
N TYR A 71 -9.35 -6.59 0.56
CA TYR A 71 -8.79 -5.36 0.02
C TYR A 71 -7.49 -5.66 -0.72
N HIS A 72 -7.30 -4.99 -1.85
CA HIS A 72 -6.06 -5.01 -2.61
C HIS A 72 -5.28 -3.73 -2.35
N VAL A 73 -3.98 -3.87 -2.14
CA VAL A 73 -3.07 -2.77 -1.86
C VAL A 73 -1.93 -2.81 -2.86
N ARG A 74 -1.69 -1.69 -3.53
CA ARG A 74 -0.60 -1.51 -4.47
C ARG A 74 0.29 -0.36 -4.01
N ILE A 75 1.58 -0.61 -3.84
CA ILE A 75 2.59 0.43 -3.57
C ILE A 75 3.48 0.57 -4.80
N VAL A 76 3.66 1.80 -5.27
CA VAL A 76 4.41 2.13 -6.49
C VAL A 76 5.52 3.12 -6.18
N GLY A 77 6.75 2.76 -6.54
CA GLY A 77 7.88 3.68 -6.60
C GLY A 77 7.97 4.41 -7.94
N ILE A 78 8.30 5.69 -7.91
CA ILE A 78 8.51 6.55 -9.09
C ILE A 78 9.90 7.18 -9.00
N ASP A 79 10.67 7.03 -10.06
CA ASP A 79 11.96 7.69 -10.29
C ASP A 79 11.89 8.67 -11.48
N ALA A 80 12.93 9.48 -11.66
CA ALA A 80 13.08 10.32 -12.84
C ALA A 80 13.34 9.44 -14.08
N GLY A 81 12.28 8.95 -14.72
CA GLY A 81 12.31 7.97 -15.81
C GLY A 81 11.59 6.65 -15.42
N PRO A 82 11.49 5.65 -16.32
CA PRO A 82 10.76 4.43 -15.99
C PRO A 82 11.61 3.49 -15.13
N ARG A 83 11.54 3.67 -13.81
CA ARG A 83 11.72 2.59 -12.84
C ARG A 83 10.50 2.57 -11.93
N VAL A 84 9.62 1.61 -12.21
CA VAL A 84 8.38 1.36 -11.47
C VAL A 84 8.56 0.04 -10.74
N SER A 85 8.74 0.07 -9.43
CA SER A 85 8.65 -1.13 -8.59
C SER A 85 7.26 -1.18 -7.98
N ILE A 86 6.59 -2.31 -8.12
CA ILE A 86 5.23 -2.54 -7.63
C ILE A 86 5.30 -3.58 -6.52
N THR A 87 4.77 -3.25 -5.35
CA THR A 87 4.43 -4.24 -4.32
C THR A 87 2.93 -4.38 -4.26
N ASP A 88 2.41 -5.56 -4.59
CA ASP A 88 1.01 -5.91 -4.45
C ASP A 88 0.81 -6.77 -3.20
N SER A 89 -0.15 -6.41 -2.37
CA SER A 89 -0.52 -7.14 -1.16
C SER A 89 -2.02 -7.13 -0.93
N GLN A 90 -2.49 -7.96 -0.01
CA GLN A 90 -3.90 -8.08 0.33
C GLN A 90 -4.09 -8.20 1.84
N PHE A 91 -5.18 -7.63 2.32
CA PHE A 91 -5.69 -7.86 3.68
C PHE A 91 -7.20 -8.09 3.63
N PHE A 92 -7.72 -8.76 4.65
CA PHE A 92 -9.15 -9.00 4.81
C PHE A 92 -9.72 -8.09 5.90
N LEU A 93 -10.82 -7.41 5.60
CA LEU A 93 -11.54 -6.59 6.57
C LEU A 93 -12.81 -7.32 7.01
N THR A 94 -12.92 -7.58 8.31
CA THR A 94 -14.14 -8.11 8.95
C THR A 94 -14.99 -7.01 9.55
N GLY A 95 -16.29 -7.25 9.60
CA GLY A 95 -17.28 -6.41 10.29
C GLY A 95 -17.03 -6.36 11.78
#